data_AF-A0A183B152-F1
#
_entry.id   AF-A0A183B152-F1
#
_cell.length_a   1.000
_cell.length_b   1.000
_cell.length_c   1.000
_cell.angle_alpha   90.00
_cell.angle_beta   90.00
_cell.angle_gamma   90.00
#
_symmetry.space_group_name_H-M   'P 1'
#
loop_
_entity.id
_entity.type
_entity.pdbx_description
1 polymer ?
#
loop_
_entity_poly.entity_id
_entity_poly.type
_entity_poly.pdbx_seq_one_letter_code
_entity_poly.pdbx_strand_id
1 'polypeptide(L)'
;MCDRCPSAHYRFTLMLYFHVANSYPGLGTSSSKEAKEYFSDMARHRIRFRYSGQEDDVSIQLAFDKSKVTDRKTWLTDWTAERKRRRELGLPEPYLYGKDTRAVSYHDFVHKELVLFSNLDNERSIPSVVDGLKPGQRKVLFTCLKRNLVKEIKVAQLSGSVSEMSAYHHGEQSLMGTIVGLAQNFVGSNNLNLLLPIGQFGTRLCGGKDAASARYIFTALSPLTRLIFHPADDPILTYLRDDNQRIEPEWYCPIIPMILVNGADGIGTGYATRIPNYSVLEVIANLYRLLNGDSPLPMIPNFRGFRGTIQVSISLLFFNAPKNLEGSIFHPTKVANRLRRSSATVLRQPCHVVFLTMGYADPEVRIQDSQRNRYDRVWWTSSSYPRAGC
;
A
#
# COMPACT_ATOMS: atom_id res chain seq x y z
N MET A 1 -56.11 6.96 -17.63
CA MET A 1 -55.22 5.87 -18.09
C MET A 1 -53.80 6.39 -18.19
N CYS A 2 -52.99 6.19 -17.15
CA CYS A 2 -51.59 5.76 -17.28
C CYS A 2 -51.10 5.41 -15.86
N ASP A 3 -51.53 4.25 -15.37
CA ASP A 3 -50.92 3.59 -14.22
C ASP A 3 -49.66 2.86 -14.70
N ARG A 4 -48.53 3.14 -14.04
CA ARG A 4 -47.44 2.21 -13.64
C ARG A 4 -46.07 2.89 -13.68
N CYS A 5 -45.58 3.28 -12.52
CA CYS A 5 -44.14 3.35 -12.25
C CYS A 5 -43.90 2.54 -10.96
N PRO A 6 -43.28 1.35 -11.00
CA PRO A 6 -42.97 0.62 -9.78
C PRO A 6 -41.64 1.13 -9.21
N SER A 7 -41.69 1.54 -7.95
CA SER A 7 -40.58 1.83 -7.06
C SER A 7 -39.50 0.73 -7.12
N ALA A 8 -38.28 1.10 -7.50
CA ALA A 8 -37.12 0.23 -7.53
C ALA A 8 -36.67 -0.12 -6.10
N HIS A 9 -37.14 -1.26 -5.59
CA HIS A 9 -36.56 -1.89 -4.40
C HIS A 9 -35.23 -2.54 -4.77
N TYR A 10 -34.11 -1.92 -4.41
CA TYR A 10 -32.79 -2.54 -4.49
C TYR A 10 -32.68 -3.66 -3.43
N ARG A 11 -33.00 -4.90 -3.80
CA ARG A 11 -32.76 -6.08 -2.97
C ARG A 11 -31.32 -6.55 -3.14
N PHE A 12 -30.41 -6.03 -2.32
CA PHE A 12 -29.10 -6.65 -2.14
C PHE A 12 -29.24 -7.83 -1.16
N THR A 13 -29.00 -9.05 -1.64
CA THR A 13 -28.95 -10.26 -0.80
C THR A 13 -27.50 -10.71 -0.75
N LEU A 14 -26.88 -10.66 0.44
CA LEU A 14 -25.55 -11.21 0.67
C LEU A 14 -25.72 -12.59 1.31
N MET A 15 -25.20 -13.63 0.66
CA MET A 15 -25.07 -14.97 1.25
C MET A 15 -23.74 -15.04 1.99
N LEU A 16 -23.78 -15.37 3.28
CA LEU A 16 -22.58 -15.55 4.11
C LEU A 16 -22.52 -16.99 4.62
N TYR A 17 -21.31 -17.55 4.56
CA TYR A 17 -21.00 -18.97 4.70
C TYR A 17 -20.20 -19.21 5.97
N PHE A 18 -20.66 -20.05 6.90
CA PHE A 18 -19.85 -20.53 8.02
C PHE A 18 -20.30 -21.89 8.57
N HIS A 19 -19.45 -22.93 8.44
CA HIS A 19 -19.33 -24.00 9.44
C HIS A 19 -17.98 -24.76 9.41
N VAL A 20 -17.43 -24.97 10.61
CA VAL A 20 -16.44 -25.98 11.10
C VAL A 20 -15.00 -25.97 10.55
N ALA A 21 -14.06 -25.63 11.45
CA ALA A 21 -12.62 -25.99 11.55
C ALA A 21 -11.69 -25.87 10.32
N ASN A 22 -12.20 -25.49 9.16
CA ASN A 22 -11.44 -25.16 7.97
C ASN A 22 -11.65 -23.68 7.66
N SER A 23 -10.55 -22.95 7.46
CA SER A 23 -10.61 -21.57 6.97
C SER A 23 -11.17 -21.58 5.55
N TYR A 24 -12.31 -20.92 5.30
CA TYR A 24 -12.94 -20.77 3.98
C TYR A 24 -12.69 -19.35 3.45
N PRO A 25 -11.50 -19.04 2.91
CA PRO A 25 -11.16 -17.69 2.48
C PRO A 25 -11.93 -17.22 1.24
N GLY A 26 -12.54 -18.15 0.48
CA GLY A 26 -13.34 -17.82 -0.70
C GLY A 26 -14.41 -18.84 -1.00
N LEU A 27 -15.42 -18.42 -1.78
CA LEU A 27 -16.55 -19.27 -2.17
C LEU A 27 -16.12 -20.53 -2.95
N GLY A 28 -14.99 -20.46 -3.66
CA GLY A 28 -14.43 -21.58 -4.40
C GLY A 28 -13.83 -22.69 -3.53
N THR A 29 -13.64 -22.46 -2.23
CA THR A 29 -13.18 -23.49 -1.29
C THR A 29 -14.29 -24.48 -0.95
N SER A 30 -15.56 -24.07 -1.02
CA SER A 30 -16.70 -24.94 -0.75
C SER A 30 -16.96 -25.91 -1.91
N SER A 31 -17.12 -27.18 -1.60
CA SER A 31 -17.50 -28.23 -2.54
C SER A 31 -18.94 -28.07 -3.04
N SER A 32 -19.26 -28.65 -4.19
CA SER A 32 -20.63 -28.70 -4.70
C SER A 32 -21.61 -29.41 -3.76
N LYS A 33 -21.11 -30.31 -2.89
CA LYS A 33 -21.90 -30.98 -1.86
C LYS A 33 -22.28 -30.00 -0.75
N GLU A 34 -21.30 -29.32 -0.17
CA GLU A 34 -21.53 -28.28 0.85
C GLU A 34 -22.41 -27.17 0.30
N ALA A 35 -22.22 -26.77 -0.97
CA ALA A 35 -23.09 -25.81 -1.62
C ALA A 35 -24.56 -26.27 -1.57
N LYS A 36 -24.87 -27.51 -1.97
CA LYS A 36 -26.23 -28.06 -1.89
C LYS A 36 -26.78 -28.07 -0.45
N GLU A 37 -25.93 -28.34 0.54
CA GLU A 37 -26.30 -28.26 1.97
C GLU A 37 -26.59 -26.82 2.42
N TYR A 38 -25.84 -25.82 1.92
CA TYR A 38 -26.13 -24.42 2.20
C TYR A 38 -27.44 -23.96 1.56
N PHE A 39 -27.70 -24.39 0.32
CA PHE A 39 -28.94 -24.07 -0.39
C PHE A 39 -30.16 -24.82 0.15
N SER A 40 -29.98 -25.99 0.79
CA SER A 40 -31.09 -26.72 1.44
C SER A 40 -31.54 -26.02 2.72
N ASP A 41 -30.64 -25.36 3.46
CA ASP A 41 -30.96 -24.47 4.60
C ASP A 41 -30.82 -22.99 4.22
N MET A 42 -31.60 -22.56 3.22
CA MET A 42 -31.64 -21.18 2.76
C MET A 42 -32.09 -20.19 3.87
N ALA A 43 -32.91 -20.65 4.82
CA ALA A 43 -33.42 -19.80 5.89
C ALA A 43 -32.30 -19.35 6.85
N ARG A 44 -31.32 -20.22 7.09
CA ARG A 44 -30.12 -19.91 7.88
C ARG A 44 -29.11 -19.04 7.13
N HIS A 45 -28.82 -19.37 5.87
CA HIS A 45 -27.73 -18.73 5.12
C HIS A 45 -28.14 -17.43 4.42
N ARG A 46 -29.44 -17.11 4.37
CA ARG A 46 -29.95 -15.85 3.82
C ARG A 46 -30.19 -14.82 4.90
N ILE A 47 -29.36 -13.78 4.92
CA ILE A 47 -29.50 -12.63 5.81
C ILE A 47 -30.11 -11.48 5.02
N ARG A 48 -31.24 -10.95 5.50
CA ARG A 48 -31.93 -9.82 4.84
C ARG A 48 -31.41 -8.48 5.36
N PHE A 49 -31.06 -7.57 4.47
CA PHE A 49 -30.85 -6.18 4.87
C PHE A 49 -32.19 -5.50 5.15
N ARG A 50 -32.29 -4.82 6.28
CA ARG A 50 -33.46 -4.00 6.65
C ARG A 50 -33.04 -2.55 6.71
N TYR A 51 -33.73 -1.72 5.95
CA TYR A 51 -33.65 -0.28 6.11
C TYR A 51 -34.48 0.14 7.33
N SER A 52 -33.88 0.94 8.19
CA SER A 52 -34.38 1.37 9.50
C SER A 52 -34.54 2.89 9.60
N GLY A 53 -34.25 3.63 8.54
CA GLY A 53 -34.46 5.07 8.44
C GLY A 53 -33.18 5.84 8.16
N GLN A 54 -33.19 7.12 8.54
CA GLN A 54 -32.13 8.07 8.20
C GLN A 54 -30.73 7.69 8.70
N GLU A 55 -30.63 6.94 9.80
CA GLU A 55 -29.33 6.46 10.32
C GLU A 55 -28.59 5.59 9.30
N ASP A 56 -29.31 4.74 8.56
CA ASP A 56 -28.73 3.91 7.51
C ASP A 56 -28.17 4.75 6.35
N ASP A 57 -28.88 5.83 5.98
CA ASP A 57 -28.42 6.76 4.94
C ASP A 57 -27.14 7.47 5.38
N VAL A 58 -27.09 7.91 6.64
CA VAL A 58 -25.90 8.56 7.22
C VAL A 58 -24.73 7.59 7.26
N SER A 59 -24.93 6.33 7.66
CA SER A 59 -23.87 5.31 7.67
C SER A 59 -23.34 5.00 6.26
N ILE A 60 -24.21 4.91 5.26
CA ILE A 60 -23.80 4.70 3.86
C ILE A 60 -23.02 5.91 3.33
N GLN A 61 -23.49 7.13 3.62
CA GLN A 61 -22.77 8.36 3.24
C GLN A 61 -21.40 8.46 3.92
N LEU A 62 -21.33 8.16 5.22
CA LEU A 62 -20.07 8.08 5.96
C LEU A 62 -19.08 7.15 5.25
N ALA A 63 -19.53 5.96 4.84
CA ALA A 63 -18.69 4.97 4.21
C ALA A 63 -18.18 5.38 2.82
N PHE A 64 -19.04 5.94 1.97
CA PHE A 64 -18.76 6.06 0.52
C PHE A 64 -18.66 7.49 -0.02
N ASP A 65 -19.15 8.50 0.69
CA ASP A 65 -19.07 9.89 0.22
C ASP A 65 -17.62 10.39 0.27
N LYS A 66 -17.14 10.92 -0.85
CA LYS A 66 -15.78 11.44 -0.97
C LYS A 66 -15.51 12.65 -0.08
N SER A 67 -16.54 13.41 0.30
CA SER A 67 -16.42 14.58 1.18
C SER A 67 -16.25 14.22 2.66
N LYS A 68 -16.65 13.00 3.05
CA LYS A 68 -16.71 12.52 4.45
C LYS A 68 -15.39 11.93 4.97
N VAL A 69 -14.24 12.38 4.46
CA VAL A 69 -12.92 11.85 4.85
C VAL A 69 -12.63 12.09 6.33
N THR A 70 -12.91 13.28 6.85
CA THR A 70 -12.69 13.63 8.27
C THR A 70 -13.57 12.79 9.19
N ASP A 71 -14.85 12.61 8.82
CA ASP A 71 -15.79 11.81 9.60
C ASP A 71 -15.34 10.34 9.65
N ARG A 72 -14.86 9.79 8.52
CA ARG A 72 -14.27 8.43 8.49
C ARG A 72 -13.03 8.28 9.37
N LYS A 73 -12.18 9.30 9.45
CA LYS A 73 -11.00 9.26 10.33
C LYS A 73 -11.42 9.11 11.78
N THR A 74 -12.35 9.96 12.23
CA THR A 74 -12.92 9.91 13.58
C THR A 74 -13.56 8.55 13.86
N TRP A 75 -14.43 8.09 12.94
CA TRP A 75 -15.09 6.78 13.03
C TRP A 75 -14.10 5.61 13.20
N LEU A 76 -13.02 5.59 12.40
CA LEU A 76 -11.99 4.55 12.50
C LEU A 76 -11.18 4.67 13.80
N THR A 77 -10.83 5.90 14.21
CA THR A 77 -10.11 6.14 15.47
C THR A 77 -10.91 5.67 16.68
N ASP A 78 -12.20 6.00 16.72
CA ASP A 78 -13.10 5.58 17.81
C ASP A 78 -13.24 4.06 17.84
N TRP A 79 -13.40 3.43 16.67
CA TRP A 79 -13.46 1.97 16.56
C TRP A 79 -12.18 1.30 17.05
N THR A 80 -11.00 1.79 16.65
CA THR A 80 -9.71 1.25 17.11
C THR A 80 -9.52 1.45 18.62
N ALA A 81 -9.92 2.59 19.16
CA ALA A 81 -9.84 2.87 20.60
C ALA A 81 -10.73 1.92 21.42
N GLU A 82 -11.97 1.71 20.97
CA GLU A 82 -12.89 0.76 21.61
C GLU A 82 -12.38 -0.68 21.50
N ARG A 83 -11.83 -1.09 20.35
CA ARG A 83 -11.21 -2.41 20.18
C ARG A 83 -10.06 -2.62 21.17
N LYS A 84 -9.18 -1.62 21.32
CA LYS A 84 -8.07 -1.66 22.28
C LYS A 84 -8.58 -1.78 23.71
N ARG A 85 -9.55 -0.94 24.09
CA ARG A 85 -10.18 -0.97 25.42
C ARG A 85 -10.79 -2.34 25.73
N ARG A 86 -11.51 -2.95 24.79
CA ARG A 86 -12.10 -4.30 24.96
C ARG A 86 -11.03 -5.34 25.20
N ARG A 87 -9.94 -5.30 24.44
CA ARG A 87 -8.79 -6.21 24.61
C ARG A 87 -8.16 -6.07 25.99
N GLU A 88 -7.96 -4.85 26.48
CA GLU A 88 -7.41 -4.58 27.82
C GLU A 88 -8.34 -5.09 28.94
N LEU A 89 -9.65 -5.02 28.72
CA LEU A 89 -10.66 -5.52 29.67
C LEU A 89 -10.97 -7.02 29.51
N GLY A 90 -10.35 -7.72 28.55
CA GLY A 90 -10.65 -9.13 28.26
C GLY A 90 -12.07 -9.38 27.73
N LEU A 91 -12.71 -8.36 27.16
CA LEU A 91 -14.06 -8.46 26.60
C LEU A 91 -14.02 -9.02 25.17
N PRO A 92 -15.03 -9.82 24.75
CA PRO A 92 -15.09 -10.35 23.40
C PRO A 92 -15.30 -9.25 22.36
N GLU A 93 -14.72 -9.45 21.17
CA GLU A 93 -15.00 -8.61 20.01
C GLU A 93 -16.44 -8.83 19.52
N PRO A 94 -17.19 -7.76 19.22
CA PRO A 94 -18.53 -7.90 18.68
C PRO A 94 -18.45 -8.44 17.25
N TYR A 95 -19.26 -9.47 16.94
CA TYR A 95 -19.40 -10.01 15.59
C TYR A 95 -20.86 -9.88 15.13
N LEU A 96 -21.05 -9.68 13.83
CA LEU A 96 -22.36 -9.34 13.27
C LEU A 96 -23.27 -10.57 13.08
N TYR A 97 -22.68 -11.72 12.71
CA TYR A 97 -23.43 -12.89 12.27
C TYR A 97 -23.47 -13.99 13.34
N GLY A 98 -24.45 -13.90 14.25
CA GLY A 98 -24.82 -14.99 15.17
C GLY A 98 -25.73 -16.05 14.54
N LYS A 99 -25.90 -17.20 15.21
CA LYS A 99 -26.70 -18.36 14.72
C LYS A 99 -28.13 -17.99 14.32
N ASP A 100 -28.74 -17.07 15.07
CA ASP A 100 -30.14 -16.67 14.91
C ASP A 100 -30.31 -15.39 14.10
N THR A 101 -29.23 -14.86 13.51
CA THR A 101 -29.29 -13.65 12.69
C THR A 101 -30.04 -13.96 11.39
N ARG A 102 -31.17 -13.29 11.18
CA ARG A 102 -31.98 -13.39 9.95
C ARG A 102 -32.08 -12.09 9.19
N ALA A 103 -31.79 -10.98 9.86
CA ALA A 103 -31.76 -9.66 9.28
C ALA A 103 -30.71 -8.77 9.94
N VAL A 104 -30.18 -7.82 9.19
CA VAL A 104 -29.15 -6.86 9.61
C VAL A 104 -29.51 -5.47 9.07
N SER A 105 -29.29 -4.41 9.85
CA SER A 105 -29.44 -3.03 9.38
C SER A 105 -28.24 -2.56 8.56
N TYR A 106 -28.38 -1.54 7.72
CA TYR A 106 -27.22 -0.99 7.00
C TYR A 106 -26.24 -0.33 7.97
N HIS A 107 -26.75 0.33 9.00
CA HIS A 107 -25.96 0.88 10.09
C HIS A 107 -25.11 -0.20 10.77
N ASP A 108 -25.71 -1.31 11.22
CA ASP A 108 -24.96 -2.40 11.85
C ASP A 108 -23.92 -2.99 10.90
N PHE A 109 -24.27 -3.18 9.63
CA PHE A 109 -23.32 -3.65 8.63
C PHE A 109 -22.13 -2.71 8.47
N VAL A 110 -22.36 -1.40 8.36
CA VAL A 110 -21.29 -0.42 8.23
C VAL A 110 -20.40 -0.42 9.48
N HIS A 111 -21.00 -0.33 10.67
CA HIS A 111 -20.28 -0.12 11.92
C HIS A 111 -19.73 -1.41 12.58
N LYS A 112 -20.14 -2.60 12.14
CA LYS A 112 -19.67 -3.89 12.69
C LYS A 112 -18.91 -4.76 11.69
N GLU A 113 -19.20 -4.65 10.39
CA GLU A 113 -18.57 -5.48 9.34
C GLU A 113 -17.67 -4.65 8.42
N LEU A 114 -18.20 -3.60 7.79
CA LEU A 114 -17.44 -2.79 6.83
C LEU A 114 -16.26 -2.07 7.49
N VAL A 115 -16.40 -1.66 8.75
CA VAL A 115 -15.31 -1.08 9.54
C VAL A 115 -14.09 -2.00 9.63
N LEU A 116 -14.31 -3.32 9.70
CA LEU A 116 -13.23 -4.32 9.74
C LEU A 116 -12.42 -4.26 8.45
N PHE A 117 -13.12 -4.25 7.31
CA PHE A 117 -12.48 -4.09 6.00
C PHE A 117 -11.71 -2.77 5.90
N SER A 118 -12.32 -1.65 6.30
CA SER A 118 -11.67 -0.34 6.26
C SER A 118 -10.42 -0.26 7.14
N ASN A 119 -10.44 -0.89 8.31
CA ASN A 119 -9.28 -0.98 9.17
C ASN A 119 -8.20 -1.91 8.60
N LEU A 120 -8.56 -3.10 8.11
CA LEU A 120 -7.64 -4.02 7.44
C LEU A 120 -7.01 -3.40 6.19
N ASP A 121 -7.76 -2.55 5.49
CA ASP A 121 -7.26 -1.78 4.36
C ASP A 121 -6.19 -0.76 4.77
N ASN A 122 -6.34 -0.11 5.93
CA ASN A 122 -5.29 0.74 6.49
C ASN A 122 -4.07 -0.09 6.93
N GLU A 123 -4.28 -1.19 7.65
CA GLU A 123 -3.20 -2.06 8.14
C GLU A 123 -2.34 -2.61 7.00
N ARG A 124 -2.94 -3.01 5.87
CA ARG A 124 -2.18 -3.51 4.71
C ARG A 124 -1.54 -2.41 3.87
N SER A 125 -2.06 -1.18 3.93
CA SER A 125 -1.69 -0.09 3.01
C SER A 125 -0.68 0.88 3.61
N ILE A 126 -0.68 1.08 4.93
CA ILE A 126 0.19 2.00 5.64
C ILE A 126 1.28 1.18 6.35
N PRO A 127 2.58 1.49 6.16
CA PRO A 127 3.65 0.75 6.81
C PRO A 127 3.79 1.13 8.29
N SER A 128 4.46 0.26 9.05
CA SER A 128 4.87 0.59 10.42
C SER A 128 6.02 1.59 10.41
N VAL A 129 6.02 2.53 11.37
CA VAL A 129 7.11 3.49 11.56
C VAL A 129 8.43 2.79 11.94
N VAL A 130 8.35 1.63 12.59
CA VAL A 130 9.52 0.95 13.16
C VAL A 130 10.41 0.36 12.07
N ASP A 131 9.84 -0.43 11.15
CA ASP A 131 10.58 -1.08 10.08
C ASP A 131 10.37 -0.47 8.69
N GLY A 132 9.39 0.42 8.53
CA GLY A 132 9.01 0.99 7.24
C GLY A 132 8.36 -0.01 6.29
N LEU A 133 7.93 -1.18 6.77
CA LEU A 133 7.35 -2.24 5.96
C LEU A 133 5.83 -2.32 6.13
N LYS A 134 5.16 -2.62 5.02
CA LYS A 134 3.77 -3.11 5.02
C LYS A 134 3.75 -4.60 5.40
N PRO A 135 2.65 -5.15 5.92
CA PRO A 135 2.56 -6.57 6.30
C PRO A 135 3.01 -7.53 5.19
N GLY A 136 2.60 -7.31 3.94
CA GLY A 136 3.03 -8.14 2.81
C GLY A 136 4.54 -8.12 2.57
N GLN A 137 5.19 -6.96 2.74
CA GLN A 137 6.66 -6.84 2.63
C GLN A 137 7.36 -7.54 3.80
N ARG A 138 6.79 -7.43 5.01
CA ARG A 138 7.30 -8.08 6.22
C ARG A 138 7.22 -9.60 6.13
N LYS A 139 6.14 -10.14 5.57
CA LYS A 139 5.96 -11.57 5.25
C LYS A 139 7.03 -12.09 4.28
N VAL A 140 7.33 -11.32 3.23
CA VAL A 140 8.44 -11.62 2.31
C VAL A 140 9.77 -11.65 3.06
N LEU A 141 10.08 -10.59 3.81
CA LEU A 141 11.33 -10.51 4.58
C LEU A 141 11.46 -11.67 5.57
N PHE A 142 10.43 -11.92 6.38
CA PHE A 142 10.38 -13.04 7.33
C PHE A 142 10.71 -14.38 6.66
N THR A 143 10.12 -14.65 5.51
CA THR A 143 10.39 -15.88 4.77
C THR A 143 11.85 -15.94 4.30
N CYS A 144 12.39 -14.85 3.78
CA CYS A 144 13.79 -14.78 3.35
C CYS A 144 14.77 -14.98 4.52
N LEU A 145 14.48 -14.39 5.69
CA LEU A 145 15.28 -14.53 6.90
C LEU A 145 15.20 -15.93 7.48
N LYS A 146 14.00 -16.52 7.57
CA LYS A 146 13.76 -17.88 8.07
C LYS A 146 14.46 -18.95 7.23
N ARG A 147 14.53 -18.76 5.91
CA ARG A 147 15.26 -19.66 4.99
C ARG A 147 16.75 -19.41 4.92
N ASN A 148 17.25 -18.33 5.52
CA ASN A 148 18.60 -17.82 5.30
C ASN A 148 18.93 -17.75 3.79
N LEU A 149 18.14 -16.96 3.05
CA LEU A 149 18.16 -16.93 1.57
C LEU A 149 19.41 -16.26 0.99
N VAL A 150 20.56 -16.94 1.10
CA VAL A 150 21.86 -16.50 0.55
C VAL A 150 21.98 -16.86 -0.93
N LYS A 151 21.47 -18.03 -1.32
CA LYS A 151 21.45 -18.48 -2.71
C LYS A 151 20.28 -17.88 -3.46
N GLU A 152 20.49 -17.60 -4.74
CA GLU A 152 19.44 -17.08 -5.61
C GLU A 152 18.28 -18.07 -5.77
N ILE A 153 17.07 -17.53 -5.83
CA ILE A 153 15.82 -18.29 -6.04
C ILE A 153 14.95 -17.53 -7.04
N LYS A 154 14.17 -18.25 -7.85
CA LYS A 154 13.19 -17.62 -8.74
C LYS A 154 12.14 -16.87 -7.93
N VAL A 155 11.74 -15.68 -8.38
CA VAL A 155 10.72 -14.89 -7.70
C VAL A 155 9.40 -15.65 -7.57
N ALA A 156 9.00 -16.40 -8.60
CA ALA A 156 7.80 -17.24 -8.54
C ALA A 156 7.89 -18.40 -7.53
N GLN A 157 9.08 -18.96 -7.30
CA GLN A 157 9.28 -19.99 -6.27
C GLN A 157 9.27 -19.36 -4.88
N LEU A 158 9.89 -18.18 -4.73
CA LEU A 158 9.87 -17.45 -3.48
C LEU A 158 8.45 -17.03 -3.09
N SER A 159 7.60 -16.59 -4.03
CA SER A 159 6.21 -16.22 -3.72
C SER A 159 5.41 -17.39 -3.15
N GLY A 160 5.54 -18.60 -3.71
CA GLY A 160 4.87 -19.78 -3.16
C GLY A 160 5.36 -20.13 -1.75
N SER A 161 6.68 -20.06 -1.55
CA SER A 161 7.29 -20.24 -0.22
C SER A 161 6.82 -19.19 0.81
N VAL A 162 6.66 -17.93 0.41
CA VAL A 162 6.12 -16.88 1.27
C VAL A 162 4.66 -17.17 1.60
N SER A 163 3.87 -17.57 0.60
CA SER A 163 2.46 -17.91 0.78
C SER A 163 2.26 -18.98 1.84
N GLU A 164 3.04 -20.06 1.78
CA GLU A 164 3.01 -21.17 2.73
C GLU A 164 3.56 -20.77 4.11
N MET A 165 4.76 -20.21 4.18
CA MET A 165 5.45 -19.99 5.46
C MET A 165 4.91 -18.82 6.28
N SER A 166 4.24 -17.86 5.64
CA SER A 166 3.74 -16.65 6.28
C SER A 166 2.21 -16.52 6.28
N ALA A 167 1.50 -17.58 5.87
CA ALA A 167 0.03 -17.59 5.77
C ALA A 167 -0.50 -16.36 5.01
N TYR A 168 -0.07 -16.18 3.76
CA TYR A 168 -0.52 -15.05 2.95
C TYR A 168 -1.76 -15.39 2.14
N HIS A 169 -2.86 -14.66 2.38
CA HIS A 169 -4.19 -15.01 1.84
C HIS A 169 -4.64 -14.19 0.62
N HIS A 170 -3.81 -13.30 0.06
CA HIS A 170 -4.22 -12.38 -1.03
C HIS A 170 -3.67 -12.74 -2.41
N GLY A 171 -3.25 -14.00 -2.61
CA GLY A 171 -2.78 -14.52 -3.88
C GLY A 171 -1.33 -14.17 -4.24
N GLU A 172 -0.64 -15.12 -4.88
CA GLU A 172 0.80 -15.01 -5.14
C GLU A 172 1.17 -13.90 -6.13
N GLN A 173 0.27 -13.48 -7.02
CA GLN A 173 0.55 -12.40 -7.96
C GLN A 173 0.90 -11.09 -7.25
N SER A 174 0.20 -10.78 -6.16
CA SER A 174 0.49 -9.61 -5.32
C SER A 174 1.85 -9.75 -4.62
N LEU A 175 2.19 -10.97 -4.15
CA LEU A 175 3.49 -11.26 -3.54
C LEU A 175 4.65 -11.11 -4.54
N MET A 176 4.50 -11.60 -5.77
CA MET A 176 5.52 -11.44 -6.81
C MET A 176 5.81 -9.95 -7.06
N GLY A 177 4.76 -9.12 -7.15
CA GLY A 177 4.92 -7.66 -7.25
C GLY A 177 5.62 -7.04 -6.04
N THR A 178 5.31 -7.53 -4.83
CA THR A 178 5.95 -7.11 -3.58
C THR A 178 7.44 -7.45 -3.55
N ILE A 179 7.81 -8.68 -3.94
CA ILE A 179 9.20 -9.15 -4.02
C ILE A 179 9.98 -8.29 -5.03
N VAL A 180 9.40 -8.06 -6.21
CA VAL A 180 10.03 -7.21 -7.24
C VAL A 180 10.26 -5.80 -6.70
N GLY A 181 9.27 -5.20 -6.02
CA GLY A 181 9.39 -3.88 -5.42
C GLY A 181 10.49 -3.78 -4.35
N LEU A 182 10.64 -4.81 -3.51
CA LEU A 182 11.70 -4.87 -2.49
C LEU A 182 13.12 -5.02 -3.08
N ALA A 183 13.23 -5.53 -4.31
CA ALA A 183 14.50 -5.74 -5.00
C ALA A 183 14.90 -4.58 -5.92
N GLN A 184 13.95 -3.75 -6.37
CA GLN A 184 14.19 -2.65 -7.30
C GLN A 184 15.25 -1.66 -6.79
N ASN A 185 16.14 -1.22 -7.70
CA ASN A 185 17.29 -0.36 -7.38
C ASN A 185 17.53 0.77 -8.41
N PHE A 186 16.56 1.06 -9.28
CA PHE A 186 16.68 2.16 -10.23
C PHE A 186 16.47 3.52 -9.52
N VAL A 187 16.95 4.61 -10.12
CA VAL A 187 16.84 5.97 -9.55
C VAL A 187 15.37 6.34 -9.26
N GLY A 188 15.07 6.65 -8.00
CA GLY A 188 13.72 6.94 -7.52
C GLY A 188 12.91 5.72 -7.03
N SER A 189 13.55 4.55 -6.89
CA SER A 189 13.01 3.39 -6.18
C SER A 189 13.58 3.31 -4.75
N ASN A 190 14.19 2.19 -4.35
CA ASN A 190 14.78 2.03 -3.02
C ASN A 190 16.18 2.68 -2.98
N ASN A 191 16.47 3.47 -1.94
CA ASN A 191 17.86 3.87 -1.66
C ASN A 191 18.67 2.66 -1.21
N LEU A 192 18.04 1.76 -0.44
CA LEU A 192 18.61 0.52 0.04
C LEU A 192 17.62 -0.64 -0.18
N ASN A 193 17.82 -1.38 -1.26
CA ASN A 193 17.03 -2.57 -1.59
C ASN A 193 17.38 -3.75 -0.65
N LEU A 194 16.36 -4.35 -0.04
CA LEU A 194 16.52 -5.47 0.91
C LEU A 194 16.75 -6.82 0.21
N LEU A 195 16.34 -6.90 -1.06
CA LEU A 195 16.54 -8.06 -1.92
C LEU A 195 17.39 -7.65 -3.12
N LEU A 196 18.15 -8.60 -3.68
CA LEU A 196 18.97 -8.36 -4.87
C LEU A 196 18.13 -8.54 -6.15
N PRO A 197 18.23 -7.60 -7.12
CA PRO A 197 17.56 -7.73 -8.42
C PRO A 197 18.43 -8.56 -9.38
N ILE A 198 18.32 -9.89 -9.35
CA ILE A 198 19.10 -10.80 -10.21
C ILE A 198 18.29 -11.09 -11.48
N GLY A 199 18.47 -10.25 -12.49
CA GLY A 199 17.71 -10.25 -13.73
C GLY A 199 17.04 -8.91 -13.99
N GLN A 200 15.98 -8.88 -14.81
CA GLN A 200 15.30 -7.64 -15.18
C GLN A 200 14.14 -7.32 -14.20
N PHE A 201 14.40 -6.48 -13.19
CA PHE A 201 13.44 -6.07 -12.13
C PHE A 201 12.69 -4.75 -12.41
N GLY A 202 12.72 -4.31 -13.66
CA GLY A 202 12.18 -3.06 -14.15
C GLY A 202 13.20 -1.94 -14.11
N THR A 203 12.91 -0.87 -14.85
CA THR A 203 13.79 0.29 -14.98
C THR A 203 13.03 1.57 -14.67
N ARG A 204 13.78 2.67 -14.59
CA ARG A 204 13.19 4.00 -14.46
C ARG A 204 12.28 4.38 -15.64
N LEU A 205 12.43 3.77 -16.83
CA LEU A 205 11.69 4.16 -18.04
C LEU A 205 10.17 3.99 -17.86
N CYS A 206 9.77 2.91 -17.18
CA CYS A 206 8.38 2.61 -16.85
C CYS A 206 8.09 2.65 -15.34
N GLY A 207 9.07 3.09 -14.53
CA GLY A 207 9.00 3.07 -13.07
C GLY A 207 8.77 1.66 -12.54
N GLY A 208 9.56 0.70 -13.02
CA GLY A 208 9.54 -0.69 -12.56
C GLY A 208 8.46 -1.58 -13.17
N LYS A 209 7.56 -1.03 -14.01
CA LYS A 209 6.48 -1.81 -14.67
C LYS A 209 6.97 -2.69 -15.83
N ASP A 210 8.16 -2.39 -16.33
CA ASP A 210 8.88 -3.12 -17.36
C ASP A 210 9.70 -4.29 -16.79
N ALA A 211 9.43 -4.71 -15.55
CA ALA A 211 10.02 -5.91 -14.98
C ALA A 211 9.63 -7.16 -15.76
N ALA A 212 10.57 -8.09 -15.92
CA ALA A 212 10.30 -9.37 -16.55
C ALA A 212 9.40 -10.25 -15.66
N SER A 213 8.79 -11.27 -16.26
CA SER A 213 7.95 -12.23 -15.53
C SER A 213 8.71 -12.90 -14.39
N ALA A 214 8.05 -13.08 -13.24
CA ALA A 214 8.58 -13.69 -12.02
C ALA A 214 9.17 -15.10 -12.21
N ARG A 215 8.85 -15.77 -13.33
CA ARG A 215 9.39 -17.08 -13.70
C ARG A 215 10.84 -17.04 -14.21
N TYR A 216 11.28 -15.88 -14.72
CA TYR A 216 12.58 -15.70 -15.38
C TYR A 216 13.58 -14.88 -14.54
N ILE A 217 13.13 -14.26 -13.47
CA ILE A 217 13.97 -13.42 -12.61
C ILE A 217 14.22 -14.10 -11.27
N PHE A 218 15.41 -13.85 -10.73
CA PHE A 218 15.90 -14.43 -9.50
C PHE A 218 16.13 -13.34 -8.46
N THR A 219 16.10 -13.73 -7.20
CA THR A 219 16.41 -12.82 -6.10
C THR A 219 17.13 -13.56 -4.99
N ALA A 220 17.81 -12.82 -4.14
CA ALA A 220 18.46 -13.29 -2.93
C ALA A 220 18.40 -12.18 -1.88
N LEU A 221 18.63 -12.53 -0.62
CA LEU A 221 18.73 -11.53 0.44
C LEU A 221 19.97 -10.65 0.18
N SER A 222 19.80 -9.32 0.22
CA SER A 222 20.94 -8.41 0.16
C SER A 222 21.83 -8.64 1.40
N PRO A 223 23.17 -8.70 1.27
CA PRO A 223 24.07 -8.85 2.42
C PRO A 223 23.85 -7.75 3.48
N LEU A 224 23.45 -6.55 3.05
CA LEU A 224 23.13 -5.43 3.96
C LEU A 224 21.91 -5.71 4.82
N THR A 225 20.98 -6.55 4.38
CA THR A 225 19.71 -6.77 5.07
C THR A 225 19.91 -7.40 6.45
N ARG A 226 20.84 -8.34 6.62
CA ARG A 226 21.13 -8.92 7.94
C ARG A 226 22.00 -8.03 8.84
N LEU A 227 22.70 -7.04 8.26
CA LEU A 227 23.33 -5.99 9.05
C LEU A 227 22.28 -5.02 9.58
N ILE A 228 21.26 -4.71 8.77
CA ILE A 228 20.17 -3.81 9.14
C ILE A 228 19.25 -4.47 10.17
N PHE A 229 18.84 -5.70 9.91
CA PHE A 229 17.97 -6.51 10.77
C PHE A 229 18.83 -7.56 11.47
N HIS A 230 19.42 -7.15 12.59
CA HIS A 230 20.45 -7.93 13.26
C HIS A 230 19.87 -9.25 13.83
N PRO A 231 20.51 -10.41 13.61
CA PRO A 231 19.97 -11.71 14.06
C PRO A 231 19.75 -11.82 15.57
N ALA A 232 20.47 -11.03 16.38
CA ALA A 232 20.28 -11.01 17.83
C ALA A 232 18.93 -10.41 18.27
N ASP A 233 18.27 -9.64 17.39
CA ASP A 233 16.95 -9.07 17.68
C ASP A 233 15.84 -10.09 17.40
N ASP A 234 16.06 -11.07 16.51
CA ASP A 234 15.04 -12.06 16.11
C ASP A 234 14.35 -12.75 17.33
N PRO A 235 15.03 -13.18 18.41
CA PRO A 235 14.37 -13.85 19.54
C PRO A 235 13.48 -12.95 20.41
N ILE A 236 13.69 -11.63 20.40
CA ILE A 236 12.98 -10.68 21.26
C ILE A 236 11.78 -10.02 20.57
N LEU A 237 11.59 -10.24 19.27
CA LEU A 237 10.43 -9.73 18.53
C LEU A 237 9.15 -10.49 18.92
N THR A 238 8.02 -9.79 18.85
CA THR A 238 6.70 -10.40 19.05
C THR A 238 6.19 -10.99 17.75
N TYR A 239 6.24 -12.33 17.63
CA TYR A 239 5.76 -13.06 16.46
C TYR A 239 4.27 -13.31 16.51
N LEU A 240 3.60 -13.01 15.39
CA LEU A 240 2.18 -13.27 15.23
C LEU A 240 1.93 -14.76 14.98
N ARG A 241 0.68 -15.18 15.19
CA ARG A 241 0.20 -16.52 14.85
C ARG A 241 -1.05 -16.43 13.98
N ASP A 242 -1.09 -17.25 12.95
CA ASP A 242 -2.25 -17.45 12.08
C ASP A 242 -2.51 -18.96 12.01
N ASP A 243 -3.73 -19.41 12.34
CA ASP A 243 -4.09 -20.84 12.45
C ASP A 243 -3.02 -21.70 13.18
N ASN A 244 -2.55 -21.22 14.34
CA ASN A 244 -1.45 -21.79 15.16
C ASN A 244 -0.05 -21.82 14.51
N GLN A 245 0.09 -21.41 13.25
CA GLN A 245 1.38 -21.24 12.60
C GLN A 245 2.03 -19.93 13.04
N ARG A 246 3.28 -19.99 13.48
CA ARG A 246 4.10 -18.79 13.73
C ARG A 246 4.45 -18.14 12.39
N ILE A 247 3.94 -16.92 12.19
CA ILE A 247 4.16 -16.09 11.01
C ILE A 247 5.12 -14.93 11.34
N GLU A 248 5.19 -13.87 10.54
CA GLU A 248 6.07 -12.72 10.75
C GLU A 248 5.82 -11.98 12.08
N PRO A 249 6.81 -11.21 12.59
CA PRO A 249 6.58 -10.36 13.75
C PRO A 249 5.69 -9.15 13.44
N GLU A 250 5.16 -8.51 14.48
CA GLU A 250 4.39 -7.26 14.33
C GLU A 250 5.20 -6.20 13.56
N TRP A 251 6.49 -6.08 13.89
CA TRP A 251 7.50 -5.32 13.16
C TRP A 251 8.89 -5.90 13.44
N TYR A 252 9.83 -5.64 12.53
CA TYR A 252 11.25 -5.83 12.82
C TYR A 252 11.85 -4.58 13.48
N CYS A 253 13.02 -4.71 14.11
CA CYS A 253 13.77 -3.60 14.68
C CYS A 253 15.05 -3.37 13.87
N PRO A 254 15.02 -2.55 12.81
CA PRO A 254 16.25 -2.24 12.08
C PRO A 254 17.17 -1.30 12.87
N ILE A 255 18.48 -1.44 12.70
CA ILE A 255 19.47 -0.53 13.33
C ILE A 255 19.42 0.91 12.79
N ILE A 256 18.70 1.14 11.67
CA ILE A 256 18.44 2.45 11.08
C ILE A 256 16.96 2.56 10.69
N PRO A 257 16.33 3.75 10.75
CA PRO A 257 14.91 3.91 10.43
C PRO A 257 14.67 3.75 8.92
N MET A 258 14.37 2.52 8.51
CA MET A 258 14.21 2.15 7.10
C MET A 258 13.05 2.89 6.40
N ILE A 259 12.05 3.35 7.16
CA ILE A 259 10.96 4.18 6.66
C ILE A 259 11.45 5.50 6.05
N LEU A 260 12.53 6.08 6.58
CA LEU A 260 13.14 7.30 6.03
C LEU A 260 14.09 6.96 4.88
N VAL A 261 14.80 5.83 4.98
CA VAL A 261 15.76 5.41 3.94
C VAL A 261 15.05 5.14 2.61
N ASN A 262 14.01 4.32 2.63
CA ASN A 262 13.30 3.92 1.41
C ASN A 262 11.99 4.67 1.16
N GLY A 263 11.59 5.54 2.08
CA GLY A 263 10.31 6.21 2.01
C GLY A 263 9.13 5.26 2.22
N ALA A 264 7.93 5.80 2.03
CA ALA A 264 6.68 5.07 2.10
C ALA A 264 5.62 5.73 1.22
N ASP A 265 4.84 4.93 0.52
CA ASP A 265 3.65 5.40 -0.22
C ASP A 265 2.52 4.39 0.03
N GLY A 266 1.37 4.88 0.46
CA GLY A 266 0.22 4.05 0.81
C GLY A 266 -1.07 4.84 0.88
N ILE A 267 -2.16 4.25 0.39
CA ILE A 267 -3.50 4.83 0.42
C ILE A 267 -4.41 3.78 1.05
N GLY A 268 -5.03 4.13 2.16
CA GLY A 268 -6.04 3.32 2.83
C GLY A 268 -7.38 4.06 2.94
N THR A 269 -8.28 3.54 3.77
CA THR A 269 -9.58 4.17 3.99
C THR A 269 -9.44 5.39 4.90
N GLY A 270 -9.57 6.58 4.31
CA GLY A 270 -9.51 7.87 5.03
C GLY A 270 -8.10 8.36 5.33
N TYR A 271 -7.08 7.54 5.09
CA TYR A 271 -5.68 7.84 5.35
C TYR A 271 -4.81 7.65 4.10
N ALA A 272 -3.78 8.47 3.97
CA ALA A 272 -2.73 8.31 2.98
C ALA A 272 -1.39 8.64 3.63
N THR A 273 -0.33 7.97 3.19
CA THR A 273 1.03 8.20 3.65
C THR A 273 1.93 8.44 2.46
N ARG A 274 2.79 9.45 2.59
CA ARG A 274 3.81 9.76 1.59
C ARG A 274 5.05 10.28 2.30
N ILE A 275 6.07 9.44 2.37
CA ILE A 275 7.36 9.75 2.97
C ILE A 275 8.40 9.63 1.85
N PRO A 276 9.18 10.68 1.56
CA PRO A 276 10.24 10.60 0.55
C PRO A 276 11.44 9.80 1.09
N ASN A 277 12.34 9.44 0.18
CA ASN A 277 13.59 8.80 0.55
C ASN A 277 14.59 9.84 1.10
N TYR A 278 15.41 9.42 2.05
CA TYR A 278 16.51 10.21 2.62
C TYR A 278 17.85 9.47 2.48
N SER A 279 18.94 10.23 2.59
CA SER A 279 20.29 9.70 2.51
C SER A 279 20.57 8.80 3.71
N VAL A 280 21.04 7.58 3.47
CA VAL A 280 21.41 6.63 4.52
C VAL A 280 22.46 7.24 5.45
N LEU A 281 23.41 8.01 4.90
CA LEU A 281 24.48 8.63 5.68
C LEU A 281 23.97 9.77 6.58
N GLU A 282 23.01 10.57 6.10
CA GLU A 282 22.40 11.64 6.90
C GLU A 282 21.54 11.07 8.03
N VAL A 283 20.78 10.01 7.74
CA VAL A 283 20.02 9.27 8.75
C VAL A 283 20.94 8.73 9.84
N ILE A 284 22.04 8.08 9.47
CA ILE A 284 23.03 7.58 10.43
C ILE A 284 23.68 8.72 11.23
N ALA A 285 24.05 9.82 10.57
CA ALA A 285 24.63 10.98 11.25
C ALA A 285 23.68 11.54 12.31
N ASN A 286 22.38 11.65 12.00
CA ASN A 286 21.37 12.09 12.96
C ASN A 286 21.13 11.11 14.09
N LEU A 287 21.22 9.80 13.85
CA LEU A 287 21.18 8.81 14.92
C LEU A 287 22.34 8.99 15.90
N TYR A 288 23.56 9.19 15.40
CA TYR A 288 24.71 9.47 16.27
C TYR A 288 24.55 10.77 17.07
N ARG A 289 23.99 11.82 16.46
CA ARG A 289 23.66 13.06 17.17
C ARG A 289 22.70 12.81 18.33
N LEU A 290 21.60 12.10 18.06
CA LEU A 290 20.62 11.74 19.09
C LEU A 290 21.23 10.90 20.21
N LEU A 291 22.08 9.92 19.88
CA LEU A 291 22.80 9.11 20.87
C LEU A 291 23.76 9.93 21.73
N ASN A 292 24.33 11.00 21.18
CA ASN A 292 25.19 11.94 21.90
C ASN A 292 24.42 13.04 22.66
N GLY A 293 23.08 13.04 22.60
CA GLY A 293 22.24 14.06 23.25
C GLY A 293 22.04 15.34 22.43
N ASP A 294 22.54 15.39 21.20
CA ASP A 294 22.34 16.51 20.28
C ASP A 294 20.98 16.44 19.57
N SER A 295 20.43 17.60 19.22
CA SER A 295 19.27 17.67 18.34
C SER A 295 19.62 17.25 16.89
N PRO A 296 18.73 16.53 16.19
CA PRO A 296 18.95 16.11 14.81
C PRO A 296 18.96 17.32 13.87
N LEU A 297 19.79 17.25 12.83
CA LEU A 297 19.80 18.26 11.77
C LEU A 297 18.66 18.01 10.78
N PRO A 298 18.06 19.07 10.22
CA PRO A 298 17.11 18.93 9.12
C PRO A 298 17.73 18.14 7.96
N MET A 299 16.99 17.16 7.44
CA MET A 299 17.41 16.36 6.28
C MET A 299 16.65 16.79 5.04
N ILE A 300 17.32 16.76 3.89
CA ILE A 300 16.70 17.02 2.58
C ILE A 300 16.45 15.68 1.89
N PRO A 301 15.29 15.48 1.22
CA PRO A 301 15.05 14.27 0.46
C PRO A 301 16.21 13.95 -0.50
N ASN A 302 16.56 12.67 -0.58
CA ASN A 302 17.66 12.17 -1.39
C ASN A 302 17.29 10.84 -2.05
N PHE A 303 17.59 10.72 -3.35
CA PHE A 303 17.35 9.49 -4.10
C PHE A 303 18.66 8.96 -4.66
N ARG A 304 18.98 7.70 -4.35
CA ARG A 304 20.21 7.05 -4.80
C ARG A 304 20.37 7.14 -6.32
N GLY A 305 21.51 7.65 -6.76
CA GLY A 305 21.86 7.81 -8.17
C GLY A 305 21.18 8.99 -8.89
N PHE A 306 20.36 9.79 -8.19
CA PHE A 306 19.87 11.04 -8.73
C PHE A 306 21.00 12.08 -8.80
N ARG A 307 21.11 12.77 -9.94
CA ARG A 307 22.17 13.76 -10.22
C ARG A 307 21.64 15.21 -10.32
N GLY A 308 20.33 15.40 -10.22
CA GLY A 308 19.74 16.73 -10.19
C GLY A 308 19.81 17.34 -8.80
N THR A 309 19.30 18.56 -8.67
CA THR A 309 19.24 19.27 -7.39
C THR A 309 17.83 19.19 -6.82
N ILE A 310 17.73 18.95 -5.51
CA ILE A 310 16.45 18.97 -4.78
C ILE A 310 16.42 20.24 -3.96
N GLN A 311 15.43 21.09 -4.23
CA GLN A 311 15.18 22.31 -3.47
C GLN A 311 13.87 22.15 -2.69
N VAL A 312 13.95 22.40 -1.38
CA VAL A 312 12.79 22.43 -0.51
C VAL A 312 12.32 23.88 -0.44
N SER A 313 11.16 24.18 -1.03
CA SER A 313 10.54 25.51 -0.89
C SER A 313 9.56 25.49 0.27
N ILE A 314 9.82 26.32 1.29
CA ILE A 314 8.86 26.55 2.37
C ILE A 314 7.82 27.55 1.86
N SER A 315 6.66 27.06 1.47
CA SER A 315 5.50 27.91 1.14
C SER A 315 4.87 28.41 2.44
N LEU A 316 5.34 29.55 2.95
CA LEU A 316 4.63 30.33 3.96
C LEU A 316 3.35 30.89 3.33
N LEU A 317 2.20 30.27 3.60
CA LEU A 317 0.89 30.85 3.28
C LEU A 317 0.65 32.09 4.15
N PHE A 318 1.10 33.25 3.69
CA PHE A 318 0.58 34.53 4.17
C PHE A 318 -0.82 34.73 3.59
N PHE A 319 -1.86 34.52 4.40
CA PHE A 319 -3.19 35.07 4.12
C PHE A 319 -3.13 36.58 4.33
N ASN A 320 -2.88 37.33 3.26
CA ASN A 320 -3.34 38.70 3.11
C ASN A 320 -3.62 38.94 1.63
N ALA A 321 -4.90 38.86 1.26
CA ALA A 321 -5.35 39.46 0.00
C ALA A 321 -5.24 40.98 0.13
N PRO A 322 -4.82 41.67 -0.94
CA PRO A 322 -5.88 42.27 -1.75
C PRO A 322 -5.71 42.09 -3.26
N LYS A 323 -6.89 42.17 -3.86
CA LYS A 323 -7.32 42.27 -5.26
C LYS A 323 -6.29 42.72 -6.30
N ASN A 324 -6.49 42.11 -7.48
CA ASN A 324 -6.05 42.47 -8.84
C ASN A 324 -4.74 41.84 -9.30
N LEU A 325 -4.88 40.77 -10.09
CA LEU A 325 -4.14 40.61 -11.35
C LEU A 325 -4.86 39.56 -12.21
N GLU A 326 -5.23 40.01 -13.40
CA GLU A 326 -5.94 39.28 -14.43
C GLU A 326 -5.09 38.11 -15.00
N GLY A 327 -5.80 37.09 -15.48
CA GLY A 327 -5.40 36.34 -16.66
C GLY A 327 -4.15 35.46 -16.55
N SER A 328 -4.28 34.28 -15.94
CA SER A 328 -3.52 33.11 -16.40
C SER A 328 -4.24 31.82 -16.02
N ILE A 329 -4.84 31.19 -17.02
CA ILE A 329 -5.45 29.86 -16.95
C ILE A 329 -4.29 28.87 -16.74
N PHE A 330 -4.16 28.32 -15.53
CA PHE A 330 -3.21 27.24 -15.24
C PHE A 330 -3.85 25.89 -15.55
N HIS A 331 -3.29 25.18 -16.55
CA HIS A 331 -3.63 23.77 -16.80
C HIS A 331 -2.89 22.85 -15.81
N PRO A 332 -3.57 21.90 -15.13
CA PRO A 332 -2.90 20.99 -14.21
C PRO A 332 -2.15 19.91 -15.00
N THR A 333 -0.82 19.89 -14.90
CA THR A 333 0.02 18.91 -15.62
C THR A 333 0.84 18.05 -14.64
N LYS A 334 0.52 16.74 -14.65
CA LYS A 334 1.22 15.52 -14.16
C LYS A 334 2.30 15.64 -13.05
N VAL A 335 1.95 15.04 -11.91
CA VAL A 335 2.73 14.86 -10.67
C VAL A 335 3.89 13.87 -10.83
N ALA A 336 5.03 14.16 -10.21
CA ALA A 336 6.19 13.28 -10.10
C ALA A 336 5.97 12.10 -9.16
N ASN A 337 5.25 11.10 -9.65
CA ASN A 337 5.54 9.71 -9.35
C ASN A 337 5.72 9.01 -10.71
N ARG A 338 6.97 8.62 -10.99
CA ARG A 338 7.46 8.02 -12.26
C ARG A 338 7.72 9.04 -13.37
N LEU A 339 9.00 9.32 -13.64
CA LEU A 339 9.46 9.82 -14.93
C LEU A 339 9.13 8.77 -16.00
N ARG A 340 7.97 8.88 -16.65
CA ARG A 340 7.61 8.10 -17.84
C ARG A 340 7.99 8.91 -19.08
N ARG A 341 8.68 8.30 -20.05
CA ARG A 341 8.62 8.76 -21.44
C ARG A 341 7.45 8.04 -22.10
N SER A 342 6.28 8.65 -22.15
CA SER A 342 5.22 8.23 -23.08
C SER A 342 5.52 8.85 -24.43
N SER A 343 5.54 8.05 -25.48
CA SER A 343 5.69 8.46 -26.89
C SER A 343 4.73 9.60 -27.22
N ALA A 344 5.28 10.81 -27.32
CA ALA A 344 4.60 11.99 -27.83
C ALA A 344 5.64 12.84 -28.56
N THR A 345 5.25 13.27 -29.74
CA THR A 345 6.02 14.05 -30.72
C THR A 345 6.82 15.19 -30.09
N VAL A 346 8.04 15.36 -30.60
CA VAL A 346 9.05 16.33 -30.17
C VAL A 346 8.47 17.75 -30.03
N LEU A 347 8.25 18.19 -28.79
CA LEU A 347 8.28 19.60 -28.40
C LEU A 347 9.11 19.72 -27.11
N ARG A 348 10.29 20.32 -27.24
CA ARG A 348 11.22 20.59 -26.13
C ARG A 348 10.64 21.70 -25.26
N GLN A 349 10.18 21.39 -24.06
CA GLN A 349 9.99 22.36 -22.97
C GLN A 349 10.48 21.78 -21.64
N PRO A 350 11.01 22.62 -20.71
CA PRO A 350 11.56 22.18 -19.44
C PRO A 350 10.46 21.59 -18.55
N CYS A 351 10.65 20.35 -18.09
CA CYS A 351 9.72 19.69 -17.17
C CYS A 351 9.90 20.26 -15.76
N HIS A 352 8.94 21.04 -15.28
CA HIS A 352 8.82 21.40 -13.86
C HIS A 352 8.15 20.25 -13.11
N VAL A 353 8.69 19.87 -11.95
CA VAL A 353 8.06 18.92 -11.03
C VAL A 353 7.58 19.66 -9.79
N VAL A 354 6.30 19.52 -9.46
CA VAL A 354 5.66 20.06 -8.26
C VAL A 354 5.14 18.89 -7.42
N PHE A 355 5.45 18.85 -6.13
CA PHE A 355 4.83 17.97 -5.15
C PHE A 355 3.70 18.73 -4.45
N LEU A 356 2.45 18.30 -4.63
CA LEU A 356 1.31 18.81 -3.87
C LEU A 356 1.10 17.92 -2.63
N THR A 357 1.23 18.49 -1.45
CA THR A 357 0.77 17.94 -0.16
C THR A 357 -0.50 18.68 0.26
N MET A 358 -1.53 17.96 0.70
CA MET A 358 -2.70 18.58 1.33
C MET A 358 -2.79 18.11 2.79
N GLY A 359 -2.69 19.08 3.70
CA GLY A 359 -3.14 18.95 5.09
C GLY A 359 -2.03 18.97 6.13
N TYR A 360 -1.93 20.12 6.80
CA TYR A 360 -1.02 20.55 7.88
C TYR A 360 0.43 20.84 7.47
N ALA A 361 0.83 22.08 7.77
CA ALA A 361 2.04 22.80 7.38
C ALA A 361 3.30 21.92 7.22
N ASP A 362 3.65 21.61 5.98
CA ASP A 362 4.99 21.16 5.59
C ASP A 362 5.26 21.37 4.08
N PRO A 363 6.53 21.62 3.70
CA PRO A 363 6.91 22.38 2.51
C PRO A 363 6.61 21.71 1.17
N GLU A 364 6.26 22.54 0.18
CA GLU A 364 6.01 22.17 -1.20
C GLU A 364 7.37 21.94 -1.90
N VAL A 365 7.63 20.74 -2.42
CA VAL A 365 8.90 20.44 -3.11
C VAL A 365 8.77 20.81 -4.59
N ARG A 366 9.68 21.63 -5.12
CA ARG A 366 9.81 21.91 -6.56
C ARG A 366 11.17 21.46 -7.07
N ILE A 367 11.19 20.73 -8.19
CA ILE A 367 12.44 20.30 -8.86
C ILE A 367 12.63 21.10 -10.15
N GLN A 368 13.81 21.70 -10.31
CA GLN A 368 14.29 22.27 -11.57
C GLN A 368 15.45 21.44 -12.13
N ASP A 369 15.43 21.20 -13.44
CA ASP A 369 16.52 20.54 -14.18
C ASP A 369 17.33 21.61 -14.93
N SER A 370 18.63 21.71 -14.62
CA SER A 370 19.57 22.59 -15.31
C SER A 370 20.66 21.74 -15.98
N GLN A 371 20.62 21.58 -17.30
CA GLN A 371 21.82 21.47 -18.15
C GLN A 371 21.45 21.53 -19.65
N ARG A 372 22.11 22.45 -20.35
CA ARG A 372 22.19 22.58 -21.82
C ARG A 372 23.41 21.79 -22.33
N ASN A 373 23.33 21.39 -23.60
CA ASN A 373 24.43 21.02 -24.53
C ASN A 373 25.25 19.74 -24.28
N ARG A 374 25.06 18.73 -25.15
CA ARG A 374 25.95 18.42 -26.29
C ARG A 374 25.31 17.34 -27.18
N TYR A 375 25.57 17.48 -28.48
CA TYR A 375 25.12 16.60 -29.55
C TYR A 375 25.96 15.32 -29.60
N ASP A 376 25.35 14.20 -29.98
CA ASP A 376 25.95 13.22 -30.89
C ASP A 376 24.85 12.44 -31.65
N ARG A 377 25.03 12.34 -32.97
CA ARG A 377 24.13 11.65 -33.91
C ARG A 377 24.48 10.16 -33.91
N VAL A 378 23.47 9.29 -33.81
CA VAL A 378 23.60 7.91 -34.29
C VAL A 378 22.32 7.54 -35.04
N TRP A 379 22.51 7.08 -36.29
CA TRP A 379 21.50 6.70 -37.27
C TRP A 379 20.83 5.39 -36.90
N TRP A 380 19.52 5.28 -37.14
CA TRP A 380 18.85 3.99 -37.35
C TRP A 380 17.93 4.07 -38.56
N THR A 381 18.21 3.21 -39.53
CA THR A 381 17.46 2.97 -40.76
C THR A 381 16.18 2.21 -40.45
N SER A 382 15.09 2.64 -41.07
CA SER A 382 13.77 2.02 -41.00
C SER A 382 13.69 0.79 -41.91
N SER A 383 13.30 -0.36 -41.37
CA SER A 383 12.74 -1.47 -42.13
C SER A 383 11.32 -1.74 -41.62
N SER A 384 10.37 -1.33 -42.44
CA SER A 384 8.95 -1.67 -42.40
C SER A 384 8.71 -3.01 -43.09
N TYR A 385 7.77 -3.83 -42.59
CA TYR A 385 6.77 -4.64 -43.34
C TYR A 385 5.94 -5.55 -42.38
N PRO A 386 4.77 -6.10 -42.79
CA PRO A 386 3.46 -5.67 -42.26
C PRO A 386 2.63 -6.77 -41.57
N ARG A 387 1.44 -6.35 -41.12
CA ARG A 387 0.32 -7.18 -40.66
C ARG A 387 -0.10 -8.23 -41.71
N ALA A 388 -0.43 -9.42 -41.24
CA ALA A 388 -1.40 -10.33 -41.85
C ALA A 388 -2.25 -10.94 -40.73
N GLY A 389 -3.57 -10.95 -40.92
CA GLY A 389 -4.52 -11.61 -40.03
C GLY A 389 -4.78 -13.06 -40.43
N CYS A 390 -5.27 -13.81 -39.45
CA CYS A 390 -6.47 -14.65 -39.51
C CYS A 390 -7.09 -14.63 -38.11
#